data_AF-A0A259K051-F1
#
_entry.id   AF-A0A259K051-F1
#
_cell.length_a   1.000
_cell.length_b   1.000
_cell.length_c   1.000
_cell.angle_alpha   90.00
_cell.angle_beta   90.00
_cell.angle_gamma   90.00
#
_symmetry.space_group_name_H-M   'P 1'
#
loop_
_entity.id
_entity.type
_entity.pdbx_description
1 polymer ?
#
loop_
_entity_poly.entity_id
_entity_poly.type
_entity_poly.pdbx_seq_one_letter_code
_entity_poly.pdbx_strand_id
1 'polypeptide(L)'
;MARTVGSNGARTAQAIRQAGVLLIYKHGYEAMSLRQLAAEVGLQSGSLYKYFENKQSLLFDIVRDHMEDLTARAQEALEGLDAPLERLRAFTG
;
A
#
# COMPACT_ATOMS: atom_id res chain seq x y z
N MET A 1 -17.22 -15.20 -22.57
CA MET A 1 -17.06 -15.07 -21.11
C MET A 1 -16.28 -13.79 -20.84
N ALA A 2 -16.93 -12.78 -20.27
CA ALA A 2 -16.41 -11.42 -20.16
C ALA A 2 -15.27 -11.35 -19.13
N ARG A 3 -14.09 -10.90 -19.57
CA ARG A 3 -12.99 -10.52 -18.67
C ARG A 3 -13.49 -9.33 -17.85
N THR A 4 -13.50 -9.43 -16.54
CA THR A 4 -13.86 -8.34 -15.61
C THR A 4 -12.78 -7.27 -15.68
N VAL A 5 -12.89 -6.37 -16.67
CA VAL A 5 -12.01 -5.22 -16.89
C VAL A 5 -12.10 -4.33 -15.65
N GLY A 6 -11.07 -4.38 -14.80
CA GLY A 6 -10.99 -3.60 -13.55
C GLY A 6 -10.50 -4.43 -12.36
N SER A 7 -11.05 -5.63 -12.13
CA SER A 7 -10.72 -6.43 -10.94
C SER A 7 -9.27 -6.91 -10.92
N ASN A 8 -8.71 -7.28 -12.08
CA ASN A 8 -7.31 -7.68 -12.18
C ASN A 8 -6.37 -6.50 -11.99
N GLY A 9 -6.72 -5.30 -12.44
CA GLY A 9 -5.87 -4.10 -12.33
C GLY A 9 -5.68 -3.69 -10.87
N ALA A 10 -6.78 -3.54 -10.12
CA ALA A 10 -6.73 -3.16 -8.71
C ALA A 10 -6.00 -4.20 -7.84
N ARG A 11 -6.27 -5.50 -8.05
CA ARG A 11 -5.57 -6.59 -7.33
C ARG A 11 -4.07 -6.61 -7.67
N THR A 12 -3.72 -6.40 -8.93
CA THR A 12 -2.30 -6.35 -9.34
C THR A 12 -1.61 -5.14 -8.73
N ALA A 13 -2.25 -3.96 -8.74
CA ALA A 13 -1.72 -2.77 -8.09
C ALA A 13 -1.48 -2.99 -6.59
N GLN A 14 -2.42 -3.65 -5.90
CA GLN A 14 -2.27 -4.01 -4.49
C GLN A 14 -1.09 -4.97 -4.25
N ALA A 15 -0.96 -6.03 -5.06
CA ALA A 15 0.17 -6.96 -4.97
C ALA A 15 1.52 -6.27 -5.22
N ILE A 16 1.57 -5.33 -6.18
CA ILE A 16 2.76 -4.50 -6.42
C ILE A 16 3.11 -3.66 -5.18
N ARG A 17 2.12 -3.01 -4.54
CA ARG A 17 2.38 -2.22 -3.32
C ARG A 17 2.89 -3.09 -2.17
N GLN A 18 2.31 -4.26 -1.95
CA GLN A 18 2.75 -5.20 -0.91
C GLN A 18 4.19 -5.67 -1.14
N ALA A 19 4.53 -6.09 -2.36
CA ALA A 19 5.91 -6.45 -2.70
C ALA A 19 6.86 -5.25 -2.60
N GLY A 20 6.39 -4.05 -2.94
CA GLY A 20 7.13 -2.80 -2.78
C GLY A 20 7.50 -2.53 -1.32
N VAL A 21 6.56 -2.70 -0.38
CA VAL A 21 6.81 -2.59 1.06
C VAL A 21 7.91 -3.56 1.50
N LEU A 22 7.84 -4.82 1.08
CA LEU A 22 8.83 -5.84 1.45
C LEU A 22 10.23 -5.52 0.90
N LEU A 23 10.32 -5.04 -0.34
CA LEU A 23 11.59 -4.63 -0.95
C LEU A 23 12.18 -3.40 -0.25
N ILE A 24 11.35 -2.41 0.09
CA ILE A 24 11.78 -1.22 0.84
C ILE A 24 12.26 -1.63 2.24
N TYR A 25 11.55 -2.53 2.92
CA TYR A 25 11.96 -3.06 4.22
C TYR A 25 13.30 -3.79 4.15
N LYS A 26 13.50 -4.64 3.14
CA LYS A 26 14.70 -5.49 3.01
C LYS A 26 15.93 -4.74 2.52
N HIS A 27 15.76 -3.76 1.63
CA HIS A 27 16.86 -3.11 0.93
C HIS A 27 16.97 -1.61 1.21
N GLY A 28 15.94 -1.00 1.80
CA GLY A 28 15.77 0.45 1.84
C GLY A 28 15.20 0.99 0.54
N TYR A 29 14.56 2.16 0.63
CA TYR A 29 13.94 2.84 -0.52
C TYR A 29 14.95 3.15 -1.62
N GLU A 30 16.17 3.55 -1.26
CA GLU A 30 17.16 3.92 -2.27
C GLU A 30 17.71 2.73 -3.05
N ALA A 31 18.00 1.60 -2.38
CA ALA A 31 18.62 0.45 -3.02
C ALA A 31 17.64 -0.48 -3.75
N MET A 32 16.33 -0.38 -3.48
CA MET A 32 15.33 -1.13 -4.24
C MET A 32 15.09 -0.50 -5.63
N SER A 33 14.71 -1.33 -6.60
CA SER A 33 14.38 -0.90 -7.95
C SER A 33 13.03 -1.42 -8.45
N LEU A 34 12.39 -0.66 -9.32
CA LEU A 34 11.16 -1.09 -10.00
C LEU A 34 11.38 -2.34 -10.86
N ARG A 35 12.59 -2.57 -11.36
CA ARG A 35 12.92 -3.79 -12.10
C ARG A 35 12.90 -5.04 -11.21
N GLN A 36 13.49 -4.95 -10.01
CA GLN A 36 13.42 -6.03 -9.01
C GLN A 36 11.98 -6.27 -8.57
N LEU A 37 11.22 -5.20 -8.33
CA LEU A 37 9.81 -5.29 -7.97
C LEU A 37 8.99 -6.00 -9.05
N ALA A 38 9.16 -5.65 -10.33
CA ALA A 38 8.48 -6.31 -11.42
C ALA A 38 8.80 -7.82 -11.46
N ALA A 39 10.07 -8.19 -11.28
CA ALA A 39 10.47 -9.59 -11.21
C ALA A 39 9.82 -10.33 -10.02
N GLU A 40 9.78 -9.69 -8.84
CA GLU A 40 9.17 -10.24 -7.61
C GLU A 40 7.68 -10.56 -7.81
N VAL A 41 6.94 -9.71 -8.53
CA VAL A 41 5.51 -9.92 -8.79
C VAL A 41 5.21 -10.65 -10.11
N GLY A 42 6.23 -11.20 -10.78
CA GLY A 42 6.07 -11.96 -12.03
C GLY A 42 5.64 -11.11 -13.24
N LEU A 43 5.94 -9.81 -13.24
CA LEU A 43 5.65 -8.88 -14.32
C LEU A 43 6.91 -8.55 -15.13
N GLN A 44 6.70 -8.28 -16.42
CA GLN A 44 7.71 -7.59 -17.23
C GLN A 44 7.89 -6.16 -16.71
N SER A 45 9.13 -5.64 -16.71
CA SER A 45 9.42 -4.30 -16.18
C SER A 45 8.59 -3.20 -16.85
N GLY A 46 8.36 -3.28 -18.16
CA GLY A 46 7.50 -2.35 -18.90
C GLY A 46 6.03 -2.37 -18.46
N SER A 47 5.54 -3.52 -17.98
CA SER A 47 4.16 -3.66 -17.50
C SER A 47 3.95 -3.01 -16.13
N LEU A 48 5.00 -2.87 -15.31
CA LEU A 48 4.91 -2.20 -14.02
C LEU A 48 4.63 -0.70 -14.17
N TYR A 49 5.17 -0.08 -15.21
CA TYR A 49 4.96 1.34 -15.53
C TYR A 49 3.52 1.70 -15.90
N LYS A 50 2.66 0.70 -16.14
CA LYS A 50 1.21 0.91 -16.29
C LYS A 50 0.50 1.19 -14.96
N TYR A 51 1.14 0.85 -13.85
CA TYR A 51 0.62 1.04 -12.50
C TYR A 51 1.32 2.18 -11.77
N PHE A 52 2.64 2.31 -11.94
CA PHE A 52 3.45 3.33 -11.27
C PHE A 52 4.46 3.92 -12.24
N GLU A 53 4.39 5.23 -12.45
CA GLU A 53 5.29 5.95 -13.36
C GLU A 53 6.74 5.87 -12.90
N ASN A 54 6.99 5.91 -11.59
CA ASN A 54 8.33 5.91 -11.03
C ASN A 54 8.36 5.39 -9.57
N LYS A 55 9.57 5.29 -9.01
CA LYS A 55 9.80 4.78 -7.64
C LYS A 55 9.11 5.65 -6.58
N GLN A 56 9.02 6.97 -6.82
CA GLN A 56 8.38 7.92 -5.92
C GLN A 56 6.85 7.78 -5.92
N SER A 57 6.22 7.58 -7.09
CA SER A 57 4.76 7.39 -7.18
C SER A 57 4.33 6.11 -6.46
N LEU A 58 5.13 5.04 -6.55
CA LEU A 58 4.91 3.83 -5.77
C LEU A 58 4.99 4.09 -4.26
N LEU A 59 6.03 4.80 -3.80
CA LEU A 59 6.19 5.13 -2.39
C LEU A 59 5.03 5.99 -1.87
N PHE A 60 4.64 7.02 -2.64
CA PHE A 60 3.52 7.88 -2.29
C PHE A 60 2.24 7.08 -2.09
N ASP A 61 1.91 6.18 -3.04
CA ASP A 61 0.73 5.34 -2.94
C ASP A 61 0.80 4.37 -1.75
N ILE A 62 1.97 3.79 -1.45
CA ILE A 62 2.16 2.94 -0.26
C ILE A 62 1.89 3.74 1.02
N VAL A 63 2.45 4.93 1.15
CA VAL A 63 2.29 5.78 2.34
C VAL A 63 0.86 6.27 2.46
N ARG A 64 0.24 6.72 1.36
CA ARG A 64 -1.17 7.14 1.35
C ARG A 64 -2.08 6.03 1.83
N ASP A 65 -2.01 4.86 1.21
CA ASP A 65 -2.85 3.71 1.56
C ASP A 65 -2.65 3.30 3.03
N HIS A 66 -1.40 3.37 3.54
CA HIS A 66 -1.13 3.09 4.96
C HIS A 66 -1.73 4.14 5.90
N MET A 67 -1.65 5.42 5.56
CA MET A 67 -2.23 6.51 6.36
C MET A 67 -3.77 6.46 6.37
N GLU A 68 -4.39 6.07 5.24
CA GLU A 68 -5.83 5.83 5.15
C GLU A 68 -6.27 4.68 6.06
N ASP A 69 -5.56 3.54 6.03
CA ASP A 69 -5.81 2.41 6.93
C ASP A 69 -5.65 2.77 8.41
N LEU A 70 -4.56 3.46 8.76
CA LEU A 70 -4.31 3.93 10.13
C LEU A 70 -5.42 4.85 10.62
N THR A 71 -5.89 5.77 9.78
CA THR A 71 -6.95 6.73 10.14
C THR A 71 -8.28 6.02 10.32
N ALA A 72 -8.62 5.08 9.43
CA ALA A 72 -9.84 4.30 9.53
C ALA A 72 -9.87 3.47 10.81
N ARG A 73 -8.79 2.77 11.14
CA ARG A 73 -8.66 1.98 12.37
C ARG A 73 -8.72 2.85 13.63
N ALA A 74 -8.13 4.05 13.59
CA ALA A 74 -8.24 5.00 14.68
C ALA A 74 -9.69 5.46 14.86
N GLN A 75 -10.42 5.73 13.78
CA GLN A 75 -11.85 6.09 13.85
C GLN A 75 -12.70 4.96 14.42
N GLU A 76 -12.49 3.72 13.97
CA GLU A 76 -13.17 2.53 14.50
C GLU A 76 -12.90 2.34 16.00
N ALA A 77 -11.64 2.45 16.43
CA ALA A 77 -11.28 2.32 17.84
C ALA A 77 -11.90 3.39 18.76
N LEU A 78 -12.21 4.57 18.19
CA LEU A 78 -12.79 5.70 18.91
C LEU A 78 -14.32 5.72 18.87
N GLU A 79 -14.94 4.82 18.11
CA GLU A 79 -16.38 4.79 17.91
C GLU A 79 -17.11 4.45 19.23
N GLY A 80 -18.13 5.24 19.58
CA GLY A 80 -18.92 5.04 20.80
C GLY A 80 -18.23 5.39 22.12
N LEU A 81 -17.01 5.93 22.09
CA LEU A 81 -16.29 6.38 23.30
C LEU A 81 -16.47 7.89 23.53
N ASP A 82 -17.04 8.26 24.67
CA ASP A 82 -17.28 9.66 25.04
C ASP A 82 -16.23 10.23 25.99
N ALA A 83 -15.72 9.43 26.92
CA ALA A 83 -14.78 9.90 27.92
C ALA A 83 -13.40 10.20 27.29
N PRO A 84 -12.83 11.42 27.45
CA PRO A 84 -11.56 11.78 26.81
C PRO A 84 -10.40 10.83 27.12
N LEU A 85 -10.33 10.32 28.35
CA LEU A 85 -9.29 9.37 28.76
C LEU A 85 -9.45 7.99 28.10
N GLU A 86 -10.69 7.55 27.86
CA GLU A 86 -10.97 6.29 27.17
C GLU A 86 -10.64 6.41 25.69
N ARG A 87 -11.02 7.53 25.06
CA ARG A 87 -10.63 7.86 23.69
C ARG A 87 -9.11 7.91 23.51
N LEU A 88 -8.39 8.55 24.43
CA LEU A 88 -6.92 8.60 24.37
C LEU A 88 -6.32 7.20 24.46
N ARG A 89 -6.78 6.38 25.41
CA ARG A 89 -6.32 4.99 25.58
C ARG A 89 -6.59 4.14 24.34
N ALA A 90 -7.78 4.27 23.73
CA ALA A 90 -8.14 3.54 22.52
C ALA A 90 -7.32 3.98 21.30
N PHE A 91 -6.98 5.27 21.21
CA PHE A 91 -6.11 5.80 20.15
C PHE A 91 -4.66 5.34 20.26
N THR A 92 -4.11 5.30 21.48
CA THR A 92 -2.70 4.94 21.73
C THR A 92 -2.47 3.45 21.98
N GLY A 93 -3.53 2.63 21.96
CA GLY A 93 -3.54 1.23 22.41
C GLY A 93 -2.33 0.41 21.97
#